data_AF-A7N909-F1
#
_entry.id   AF-A7N909-F1
#
_cell.length_a   1.000
_cell.length_b   1.000
_cell.length_c   1.000
_cell.angle_alpha   90.00
_cell.angle_beta   90.00
_cell.angle_gamma   90.00
#
_symmetry.space_group_name_H-M   'P 1'
#
loop_
_entity.id
_entity.type
_entity.pdbx_description
1 polymer ?
#
loop_
_entity_poly.entity_id
_entity_poly.type
_entity_poly.pdbx_seq_one_letter_code
_entity_poly.pdbx_strand_id
1 'polypeptide(L)'
;MVVQADETPLNVLKEDKQCYMWLYCSGADSPDAALPNVKNIALYDYQNSRARACPVAFLGNYSGYLQTDGYGAYDGLHHVTNVGCLAHARRKFMDAKKLQGKGKSGKADKALAKIQKLYGIESRLKGATVETRKAERQQHAKPILDELHDWMTSQQVISSIPNQLEDAGLRT
;
A
#
# COMPACT_ATOMS: atom_id res chain seq x y z
N MET A 1 5.87 12.89 -11.07
CA MET A 1 6.47 12.46 -9.77
C MET A 1 5.57 11.38 -9.18
N VAL A 2 6.11 10.49 -8.35
CA VAL A 2 5.31 9.54 -7.54
C VAL A 2 5.41 10.01 -6.10
N VAL A 3 4.27 10.11 -5.43
CA VAL A 3 4.20 10.33 -3.98
C VAL A 3 3.74 9.03 -3.35
N GLN A 4 4.36 8.66 -2.24
CA GLN A 4 3.94 7.56 -1.39
C GLN A 4 3.32 8.15 -0.14
N ALA A 5 2.18 7.62 0.30
CA ALA A 5 1.52 8.04 1.53
C ALA A 5 1.16 6.84 2.39
N ASP A 6 1.37 6.98 3.70
CA ASP A 6 0.96 6.02 4.73
C ASP A 6 0.68 6.77 6.02
N GLU A 7 -0.10 6.19 6.91
CA GLU A 7 -0.44 6.80 8.19
C GLU A 7 -0.30 5.82 9.35
N THR A 8 0.47 6.22 10.36
CA THR A 8 0.76 5.39 11.53
C THR A 8 0.06 5.95 12.76
N PRO A 9 -0.73 5.15 13.50
CA PRO A 9 -1.33 5.61 14.75
C PRO A 9 -0.25 5.88 15.80
N LEU A 10 -0.44 6.93 16.60
CA LEU A 10 0.43 7.30 17.71
C LEU A 10 -0.37 7.81 18.92
N ASN A 11 0.17 7.58 20.11
CA ASN A 11 -0.39 8.07 21.36
C ASN A 11 0.30 9.38 21.73
N VAL A 12 -0.48 10.46 21.91
CA VAL A 12 0.03 11.76 22.35
C VAL A 12 -0.40 11.99 23.79
N LEU A 13 0.54 12.36 24.67
CA LEU A 13 0.31 12.50 26.11
C LEU A 13 -0.83 13.46 26.50
N LYS A 14 -1.19 14.42 25.64
CA LYS A 14 -2.20 15.45 25.91
C LYS A 14 -3.43 15.35 25.01
N GLU A 15 -3.59 14.24 24.30
CA GLU A 15 -4.75 14.02 23.42
C GLU A 15 -5.53 12.81 23.91
N ASP A 16 -6.82 12.99 24.12
CA ASP A 16 -7.73 11.91 24.52
C ASP A 16 -8.21 11.08 23.32
N LYS A 17 -7.68 11.35 22.12
CA LYS A 17 -8.06 10.72 20.85
C LYS A 17 -6.86 10.07 20.18
N GLN A 18 -7.13 9.01 19.41
CA GLN A 18 -6.12 8.39 18.56
C GLN A 18 -5.60 9.40 17.54
N CYS A 19 -4.31 9.70 17.62
CA CYS A 19 -3.61 10.57 16.66
C CYS A 19 -2.85 9.75 15.63
N TYR A 20 -2.41 10.41 14.57
CA TYR A 20 -1.74 9.80 13.43
C TYR A 20 -0.55 10.66 12.97
N MET A 21 0.50 9.97 12.54
CA MET A 21 1.59 10.57 11.79
C MET A 21 1.40 10.16 10.34
N TRP A 22 1.08 11.12 9.49
CA TRP A 22 1.01 10.93 8.06
C TRP A 22 2.41 11.08 7.49
N LEU A 23 2.86 10.08 6.75
CA LEU A 23 4.15 10.06 6.09
C LEU A 23 3.95 10.23 4.60
N TYR A 24 4.57 11.26 4.03
CA TYR A 24 4.61 11.48 2.59
C TYR A 24 6.05 11.37 2.09
N CYS A 25 6.29 10.43 1.18
CA CYS A 25 7.60 10.23 0.57
C CYS A 25 7.58 10.53 -0.92
N SER A 26 8.68 11.06 -1.44
CA SER A 26 8.92 11.21 -2.88
C SER A 26 10.39 10.96 -3.19
N GLY A 27 10.68 10.55 -4.42
CA GLY A 27 12.05 10.36 -4.90
C GLY A 27 12.31 8.92 -5.35
N ALA A 28 13.58 8.53 -5.29
CA ALA A 28 14.02 7.19 -5.56
C ALA A 28 13.68 6.23 -4.40
N ASP A 29 13.81 4.95 -4.69
CA ASP A 29 13.54 3.81 -3.82
C ASP A 29 14.65 3.54 -2.77
N SER A 30 15.75 4.30 -2.78
CA SER A 30 16.75 4.26 -1.71
C SER A 30 17.41 5.63 -1.48
N PRO A 31 17.97 5.87 -0.28
CA PRO A 31 18.73 7.09 0.01
C PRO A 31 19.92 7.31 -0.93
N ASP A 32 20.57 6.23 -1.36
CA ASP A 32 21.74 6.25 -2.25
C ASP A 32 21.35 6.40 -3.73
N ALA A 33 20.10 6.11 -4.07
CA ALA A 33 19.58 6.28 -5.42
C ALA A 33 19.15 7.73 -5.62
N ALA A 34 19.67 8.34 -6.69
CA ALA A 34 19.30 9.69 -7.08
C ALA A 34 18.56 9.66 -8.43
N LEU A 35 17.42 10.34 -8.49
CA LEU A 35 16.77 10.67 -9.74
C LEU A 35 17.19 12.09 -10.14
N PRO A 36 17.56 12.35 -11.40
CA PRO A 36 17.85 13.71 -11.84
C PRO A 36 16.68 14.63 -11.53
N ASN A 37 16.95 15.75 -10.87
CA ASN A 37 15.97 16.79 -10.52
C ASN A 37 14.84 16.36 -9.56
N VAL A 38 14.96 15.21 -8.87
CA VAL A 38 14.01 14.79 -7.83
C VAL A 38 14.77 14.47 -6.55
N LYS A 39 14.48 15.21 -5.49
CA LYS A 39 15.05 14.96 -4.17
C LYS A 39 14.28 13.82 -3.49
N ASN A 40 15.02 12.98 -2.77
CA ASN A 40 14.42 12.05 -1.82
C ASN A 40 13.92 12.85 -0.62
N ILE A 41 12.62 12.82 -0.38
CA ILE A 41 11.95 13.55 0.69
C ILE A 41 11.12 12.55 1.49
N ALA A 42 11.20 12.65 2.81
CA ALA A 42 10.27 12.03 3.74
C ALA A 42 9.71 13.14 4.64
N LEU A 43 8.42 13.41 4.53
CA LEU A 43 7.72 14.43 5.29
C LEU A 43 6.78 13.77 6.29
N TYR A 44 6.88 14.21 7.54
CA TYR A 44 6.06 13.76 8.65
C TYR A 44 5.06 14.86 9.00
N ASP A 45 3.77 14.56 8.85
CA ASP A 45 2.66 15.46 9.14
C ASP A 45 1.80 14.90 10.28
N TYR A 46 1.88 15.54 11.44
CA TYR A 46 1.08 15.16 12.59
C TYR A 46 -0.38 15.61 12.40
N GLN A 47 -1.32 14.69 12.58
CA GLN A 47 -2.75 14.98 12.56
C GLN A 47 -3.43 14.26 13.72
N ASN A 48 -4.35 14.93 14.40
CA ASN A 48 -5.20 14.32 15.43
C ASN A 48 -6.40 13.56 14.83
N SER A 49 -6.31 13.18 13.56
CA SER A 49 -7.37 12.54 12.80
C SER A 49 -6.81 11.64 11.70
N ARG A 50 -7.57 10.57 11.38
CA ARG A 50 -7.34 9.70 10.21
C ARG A 50 -8.26 10.04 9.03
N ALA A 51 -9.04 11.12 9.14
CA ALA A 51 -10.08 11.42 8.17
C ALA A 51 -9.51 11.80 6.80
N ARG A 52 -10.30 11.59 5.75
CA ARG A 52 -10.05 12.05 4.37
C ARG A 52 -9.64 13.53 4.27
N ALA A 53 -10.12 14.38 5.17
CA ALA A 53 -9.75 15.79 5.21
C ALA A 53 -8.23 16.02 5.36
N CYS A 54 -7.52 15.13 6.07
CA CYS A 54 -6.08 15.24 6.29
C CYS A 54 -5.27 15.17 4.98
N PRO A 55 -5.33 14.07 4.19
CA PRO A 55 -4.58 13.97 2.95
C PRO A 55 -5.11 14.92 1.87
N VAL A 56 -6.40 15.28 1.88
CA VAL A 56 -6.95 16.28 0.96
C VAL A 56 -6.37 17.66 1.22
N ALA A 57 -6.28 18.09 2.48
CA ALA A 57 -5.70 19.38 2.85
C ALA A 57 -4.20 19.43 2.53
N PHE A 58 -3.46 18.34 2.78
CA PHE A 58 -2.02 18.29 2.55
C PHE A 58 -1.66 18.20 1.05
N LEU A 59 -2.25 17.25 0.32
CA LEU A 59 -1.90 17.02 -1.10
C LEU A 59 -2.56 18.04 -2.03
N GLY A 60 -3.67 18.66 -1.62
CA GLY A 60 -4.36 19.70 -2.37
C GLY A 60 -4.60 19.32 -3.82
N ASN A 61 -4.03 20.11 -4.74
CA ASN A 61 -4.16 19.93 -6.19
C ASN A 61 -3.02 19.09 -6.81
N TYR A 62 -2.29 18.31 -6.01
CA TYR A 62 -1.27 17.40 -6.52
C TYR A 62 -1.85 16.51 -7.63
N SER A 63 -1.13 16.44 -8.75
CA SER A 63 -1.47 15.57 -9.86
C SER A 63 -0.28 14.70 -10.24
N GLY A 64 -0.53 13.40 -10.35
CA GLY A 64 0.50 12.39 -10.55
C GLY A 64 0.09 11.06 -9.94
N TYR A 65 1.06 10.18 -9.73
CA TYR A 65 0.81 8.90 -9.07
C TYR A 65 0.87 9.06 -7.55
N LEU A 66 -0.10 8.46 -6.86
CA LEU A 66 -0.14 8.37 -5.41
C LEU A 66 -0.16 6.88 -5.02
N GLN A 67 0.92 6.42 -4.39
CA GLN A 67 1.05 5.06 -3.91
C GLN A 67 0.64 4.96 -2.44
N THR A 68 -0.39 4.18 -2.13
CA THR A 68 -0.90 4.01 -0.76
C THR A 68 -1.19 2.55 -0.45
N ASP A 69 -1.57 2.24 0.78
CA ASP A 69 -2.03 0.92 1.18
C ASP A 69 -3.46 0.57 0.66
N GLY A 70 -4.13 1.52 0.01
CA GLY A 70 -5.52 1.41 -0.45
C GLY A 70 -6.54 1.91 0.58
N TYR A 71 -6.13 2.66 1.60
CA TYR A 71 -7.06 3.25 2.57
C TYR A 71 -7.99 4.28 1.92
N GLY A 72 -9.31 4.17 2.18
CA GLY A 72 -10.33 4.98 1.52
C GLY A 72 -10.31 6.49 1.85
N ALA A 73 -9.45 6.94 2.76
CA ALA A 73 -9.20 8.37 2.95
C ALA A 73 -8.56 9.01 1.71
N TYR A 74 -7.80 8.25 0.91
CA TYR A 74 -7.16 8.75 -0.29
C TYR A 74 -8.11 8.89 -1.50
N ASP A 75 -9.28 8.24 -1.46
CA ASP A 75 -10.28 8.27 -2.55
C ASP A 75 -10.89 9.67 -2.81
N GLY A 76 -10.66 10.62 -1.90
CA GLY A 76 -11.08 12.02 -2.07
C GLY A 76 -10.19 12.86 -2.98
N LEU A 77 -9.06 12.32 -3.43
CA LEU A 77 -8.10 13.02 -4.27
C LEU A 77 -8.40 12.73 -5.75
N HIS A 78 -9.07 13.67 -6.42
CA HIS A 78 -9.58 13.45 -7.78
C HIS A 78 -8.53 13.66 -8.88
N HIS A 79 -7.42 14.34 -8.59
CA HIS A 79 -6.39 14.69 -9.57
C HIS A 79 -5.22 13.69 -9.61
N VAL A 80 -5.26 12.64 -8.80
CA VAL A 80 -4.20 11.62 -8.70
C VAL A 80 -4.61 10.34 -9.40
N THR A 81 -3.62 9.60 -9.89
CA THR A 81 -3.77 8.19 -10.22
C THR A 81 -3.37 7.36 -9.00
N ASN A 82 -4.36 6.76 -8.33
CA ASN A 82 -4.12 5.87 -7.19
C ASN A 82 -3.44 4.58 -7.65
N VAL A 83 -2.36 4.19 -6.97
CA VAL A 83 -1.67 2.92 -7.19
C VAL A 83 -1.46 2.18 -5.87
N GLY A 84 -1.70 0.88 -5.86
CA GLY A 84 -1.59 0.07 -4.65
C GLY A 84 -0.13 -0.23 -4.27
N CYS A 85 0.18 -0.19 -2.98
CA CYS A 85 1.46 -0.61 -2.44
C CYS A 85 1.53 -2.14 -2.31
N LEU A 86 2.39 -2.79 -3.10
CA LEU A 86 2.53 -4.24 -3.10
C LEU A 86 3.05 -4.79 -1.76
N ALA A 87 3.84 -3.99 -1.02
CA ALA A 87 4.30 -4.38 0.31
C ALA A 87 3.13 -4.50 1.31
N HIS A 88 2.16 -3.58 1.25
CA HIS A 88 0.94 -3.62 2.06
C HIS A 88 0.07 -4.84 1.67
N ALA A 89 -0.16 -5.05 0.38
CA ALA A 89 -0.90 -6.20 -0.12
C ALA A 89 -0.24 -7.53 0.34
N ARG A 90 1.09 -7.63 0.22
CA ARG A 90 1.86 -8.80 0.68
C ARG A 90 1.66 -9.08 2.18
N ARG A 91 1.66 -8.04 3.03
CA ARG A 91 1.44 -8.21 4.49
C ARG A 91 0.09 -8.88 4.76
N LYS A 92 -0.98 -8.46 4.09
CA LYS A 92 -2.31 -9.07 4.22
C LYS A 92 -2.34 -10.53 3.81
N PHE A 93 -1.67 -10.90 2.72
CA PHE A 93 -1.54 -12.31 2.33
C PHE A 93 -0.68 -13.12 3.30
N MET A 94 0.37 -12.52 3.89
CA MET A 94 1.16 -13.18 4.94
C MET A 94 0.30 -13.45 6.19
N ASP A 95 -0.54 -12.50 6.60
CA ASP A 95 -1.45 -12.68 7.73
C ASP A 95 -2.49 -13.76 7.45
N ALA A 96 -3.08 -13.77 6.24
CA ALA A 96 -3.95 -14.86 5.81
C ALA A 96 -3.24 -16.23 5.82
N LYS A 97 -1.96 -16.28 5.44
CA LYS A 97 -1.14 -17.51 5.51
C LYS A 97 -0.90 -17.97 6.95
N LYS A 98 -0.74 -17.06 7.92
CA LYS A 98 -0.59 -17.43 9.35
C LYS A 98 -1.85 -18.11 9.89
N LEU A 99 -3.01 -17.72 9.39
CA LEU A 99 -4.31 -18.32 9.75
C LEU A 99 -4.54 -19.67 9.05
N GLN A 100 -3.75 -19.99 8.01
CA GLN A 100 -3.81 -21.27 7.33
C GLN A 100 -3.20 -22.38 8.22
N GLY A 101 -3.87 -23.53 8.30
CA GLY A 101 -3.35 -24.68 9.06
C GLY A 101 -1.97 -25.14 8.56
N LYS A 102 -1.10 -25.53 9.50
CA LYS A 102 0.27 -25.99 9.20
C LYS A 102 0.28 -27.08 8.11
N GLY A 103 1.19 -26.97 7.15
CA GLY A 103 1.41 -27.95 6.08
C GLY A 103 0.41 -27.92 4.92
N LYS A 104 -0.58 -27.03 4.95
CA LYS A 104 -1.49 -26.81 3.82
C LYS A 104 -0.92 -25.74 2.91
N SER A 105 -1.11 -25.89 1.59
CA SER A 105 -0.93 -24.82 0.59
C SER A 105 -2.30 -24.26 0.23
N GLY A 106 -2.41 -22.93 0.14
CA GLY A 106 -3.70 -22.27 -0.07
C GLY A 106 -3.63 -21.02 -0.94
N LYS A 107 -4.73 -20.26 -0.98
CA LYS A 107 -4.85 -19.06 -1.81
C LYS A 107 -3.78 -18.02 -1.49
N ALA A 108 -3.45 -17.85 -0.21
CA ALA A 108 -2.39 -16.94 0.23
C ALA A 108 -1.02 -17.31 -0.36
N ASP A 109 -0.67 -18.60 -0.42
CA ASP A 109 0.60 -19.06 -1.01
C ASP A 109 0.70 -18.73 -2.50
N LYS A 110 -0.41 -18.86 -3.24
CA LYS A 110 -0.44 -18.50 -4.67
C LYS A 110 -0.13 -17.02 -4.88
N ALA A 111 -0.78 -16.13 -4.14
CA ALA A 111 -0.52 -14.69 -4.21
C ALA A 111 0.93 -14.36 -3.81
N LEU A 112 1.39 -14.92 -2.69
CA LEU A 112 2.76 -14.69 -2.19
C LEU A 112 3.83 -15.16 -3.17
N ALA A 113 3.62 -16.29 -3.86
CA ALA A 113 4.53 -16.78 -4.88
C ALA A 113 4.64 -15.83 -6.09
N LYS A 114 3.52 -15.24 -6.54
CA LYS A 114 3.53 -14.23 -7.62
C LYS A 114 4.25 -12.95 -7.17
N ILE A 115 3.95 -12.46 -5.98
CA ILE A 115 4.62 -11.29 -5.39
C ILE A 115 6.13 -11.53 -5.25
N GLN A 116 6.53 -12.72 -4.82
CA GLN A 116 7.95 -13.08 -4.71
C GLN A 116 8.67 -13.03 -6.06
N LYS A 117 8.03 -13.48 -7.15
CA LYS A 117 8.59 -13.35 -8.50
C LYS A 117 8.78 -11.89 -8.91
N LEU A 118 7.80 -11.03 -8.61
CA LEU A 118 7.89 -9.59 -8.86
C LEU A 118 9.07 -8.97 -8.09
N TYR A 119 9.25 -9.33 -6.82
CA TYR A 119 10.40 -8.88 -6.03
C TYR A 119 11.73 -9.38 -6.57
N GLY A 120 11.76 -10.61 -7.11
CA GLY A 120 12.95 -11.14 -7.80
C GLY A 120 13.34 -10.32 -9.02
N ILE A 121 12.35 -9.86 -9.80
CA ILE A 121 12.57 -8.95 -10.93
C ILE A 121 13.16 -7.62 -10.44
N GLU A 122 12.53 -6.98 -9.45
CA GLU A 122 13.01 -5.69 -8.93
C GLU A 122 14.42 -5.78 -8.34
N SER A 123 14.73 -6.89 -7.65
CA SER A 123 16.07 -7.14 -7.11
C SER A 123 17.14 -7.22 -8.22
N ARG A 124 16.83 -7.92 -9.32
CA ARG A 124 17.74 -8.02 -10.48
C ARG A 124 17.95 -6.68 -11.18
N LEU A 125 16.95 -5.80 -11.14
CA LEU A 125 16.98 -4.50 -11.80
C LEU A 125 17.59 -3.39 -10.94
N LYS A 126 18.12 -3.72 -9.76
CA LYS A 126 18.76 -2.74 -8.89
C LYS A 126 19.94 -2.07 -9.61
N GLY A 127 19.92 -0.75 -9.67
CA GLY A 127 20.95 0.06 -10.36
C GLY A 127 20.78 0.15 -11.88
N ALA A 128 19.80 -0.52 -12.48
CA ALA A 128 19.49 -0.35 -13.90
C ALA A 128 18.89 1.04 -14.18
N THR A 129 19.08 1.51 -15.42
CA THR A 129 18.51 2.80 -15.87
C THR A 129 16.98 2.77 -15.82
N VAL A 130 16.35 3.95 -15.89
CA VAL A 130 14.89 4.06 -15.91
C VAL A 130 14.30 3.32 -17.12
N GLU A 131 14.97 3.42 -18.26
CA GLU A 131 14.56 2.83 -19.54
C GLU A 131 14.62 1.30 -19.47
N THR A 132 15.73 0.75 -18.97
CA THR A 132 15.88 -0.69 -18.79
C THR A 132 14.87 -1.23 -17.77
N ARG A 133 14.69 -0.54 -16.64
CA ARG A 133 13.66 -0.91 -15.65
C ARG A 133 12.28 -0.94 -16.27
N LYS A 134 11.93 0.06 -17.08
CA LYS A 134 10.64 0.12 -17.76
C LYS A 134 10.48 -1.06 -18.73
N ALA A 135 11.46 -1.31 -19.59
CA ALA A 135 11.41 -2.39 -20.58
C ALA A 135 11.26 -3.76 -19.91
N GLU A 136 12.10 -4.06 -18.92
CA GLU A 136 12.08 -5.34 -18.18
C GLU A 136 10.77 -5.52 -17.40
N ARG A 137 10.23 -4.46 -16.78
CA ARG A 137 8.92 -4.52 -16.11
C ARG A 137 7.80 -4.82 -17.10
N GLN A 138 7.80 -4.20 -18.27
CA GLN A 138 6.78 -4.48 -19.29
C GLN A 138 6.89 -5.91 -19.84
N GLN A 139 8.11 -6.42 -20.02
CA GLN A 139 8.31 -7.76 -20.55
C GLN A 139 8.05 -8.87 -19.53
N HIS A 140 8.45 -8.67 -18.27
CA HIS A 140 8.49 -9.75 -17.28
C HIS A 140 7.54 -9.54 -16.10
N ALA A 141 7.39 -8.31 -15.60
CA ALA A 141 6.53 -8.05 -14.44
C ALA A 141 5.06 -7.93 -14.82
N LYS A 142 4.76 -7.30 -15.96
CA LYS A 142 3.38 -7.10 -16.43
C LYS A 142 2.59 -8.41 -16.59
N PRO A 143 3.10 -9.46 -17.27
CA PRO A 143 2.36 -10.72 -17.38
C PRO A 143 2.05 -11.35 -16.01
N ILE A 144 2.97 -11.24 -15.05
CA ILE A 144 2.77 -11.76 -13.68
C ILE A 144 1.68 -10.96 -12.94
N LEU A 145 1.64 -9.64 -13.13
CA LEU A 145 0.61 -8.78 -12.57
C LEU A 145 -0.76 -9.05 -13.20
N ASP A 146 -0.83 -9.22 -14.52
CA ASP A 146 -2.05 -9.55 -15.24
C ASP A 146 -2.60 -10.91 -14.74
N GLU A 147 -1.76 -11.94 -14.66
CA GLU A 147 -2.13 -13.23 -14.09
C GLU A 147 -2.60 -13.14 -12.62
N LEU A 148 -1.93 -12.30 -11.81
CA LEU A 148 -2.33 -12.09 -10.42
C LEU A 148 -3.69 -11.40 -10.34
N HIS A 149 -3.93 -10.39 -11.19
CA HIS A 149 -5.20 -9.67 -11.29
C HIS A 149 -6.34 -10.60 -11.68
N ASP A 150 -6.17 -11.39 -12.74
CA ASP A 150 -7.20 -12.31 -13.24
C ASP A 150 -7.49 -13.40 -12.20
N TRP A 151 -6.43 -13.90 -11.56
CA TRP A 151 -6.59 -14.85 -10.46
C TRP A 151 -7.37 -14.24 -9.29
N MET A 152 -7.05 -13.01 -8.84
CA MET A 152 -7.76 -12.35 -7.75
C MET A 152 -9.24 -12.11 -8.10
N THR A 153 -9.52 -11.63 -9.31
CA THR A 153 -10.89 -11.31 -9.77
C THR A 153 -11.76 -12.55 -9.96
N SER A 154 -11.15 -13.71 -10.25
CA SER A 154 -11.85 -14.99 -10.30
C SER A 154 -12.10 -15.63 -8.92
N GLN A 155 -11.53 -15.09 -7.84
CA GLN A 155 -11.78 -15.63 -6.51
C GLN A 155 -13.16 -15.20 -6.00
N GLN A 156 -13.96 -16.16 -5.53
CA GLN A 156 -15.10 -15.84 -4.70
C GLN A 156 -14.62 -15.36 -3.33
N VAL A 157 -14.93 -14.10 -3.01
CA VAL A 157 -14.71 -13.50 -1.69
C VAL A 157 -15.81 -14.01 -0.78
N ILE A 158 -15.46 -14.97 0.07
CA ILE A 158 -16.33 -15.34 1.19
C ILE A 158 -16.18 -14.22 2.22
N SER A 159 -17.23 -13.46 2.50
CA SER A 159 -17.19 -12.45 3.55
C SER A 159 -16.96 -13.14 4.89
N SER A 160 -15.74 -13.08 5.42
CA SER A 160 -15.51 -13.42 6.81
C SER A 160 -15.92 -12.23 7.67
N ILE A 161 -17.22 -12.14 7.99
CA ILE A 161 -17.70 -11.30 9.08
C ILE A 161 -17.71 -12.17 10.33
N PRO A 162 -16.90 -11.88 11.36
CA PRO A 162 -17.37 -12.03 12.73
C PRO A 162 -17.89 -10.66 13.15
N ASN A 163 -19.22 -10.56 13.25
CA ASN A 163 -19.86 -9.47 13.98
C ASN A 163 -19.38 -9.61 15.43
N GLN A 164 -18.51 -8.72 15.88
CA GLN A 164 -18.12 -8.56 17.28
C GLN A 164 -18.16 -7.08 17.63
N LEU A 165 -19.23 -6.37 17.23
CA LEU A 165 -19.57 -5.04 17.73
C LEU A 165 -21.09 -4.79 17.68
N GLU A 166 -21.90 -5.77 18.10
CA GLU A 166 -23.32 -5.53 18.44
C GLU A 166 -23.72 -6.51 19.56
N ASP A 167 -23.31 -6.24 20.81
CA ASP A 167 -24.24 -6.23 21.95
C ASP A 167 -23.53 -5.67 23.21
N ALA A 168 -23.38 -4.36 23.23
CA ALA A 168 -23.23 -3.60 24.47
C ALA A 168 -24.23 -2.43 24.43
N GLY A 169 -25.49 -2.77 24.15
CA GLY A 169 -26.63 -1.85 24.18
C GLY A 169 -27.50 -2.16 25.38
N LEU A 170 -27.23 -1.49 26.49
CA LEU A 170 -28.02 -1.49 27.71
C LEU A 170 -29.51 -1.21 27.38
N ARG A 171 -30.39 -2.12 27.76
CA ARG A 171 -31.83 -1.84 27.90
C ARG A 171 -32.06 -1.18 29.26
N THR A 172 -32.92 -0.15 29.21
CA THR A 172 -33.52 0.65 30.31
C THR A 172 -32.61 1.51 31.15
#